data_AF-A0A954EQM8-F1
#
_entry.id   AF-A0A954EQM8-F1
#
_cell.length_a   1.000
_cell.length_b   1.000
_cell.length_c   1.000
_cell.angle_alpha   90.00
_cell.angle_beta   90.00
_cell.angle_gamma   90.00
#
_symmetry.space_group_name_H-M   'P 1'
#
loop_
_entity.id
_entity.type
_entity.pdbx_description
1 polymer ?
#
loop_
_entity_poly.entity_id
_entity_poly.type
_entity_poly.pdbx_seq_one_letter_code
_entity_poly.pdbx_strand_id
1 'polypeptide(L)'
;GIRLIRQDSITDFDQQIAEFREELDDAVAELNRHYDELQSVARERLGGLFDVSDYPATLIGMFAIEHDFPSVEPPNYLRQLSPELYEQECRRVQSRFDEAVELAEQAFLEELVRLVDHITERLNGDADGKPKVFRDTAVTNLTEFFERFRALNVRSNEQLDQLVGRAQQVLGGVEAQQLRESGVLRQQIATQLAGVQSSLDGLLVDRPRRNIQRRPR
;
A
#
# COMPACT_ATOMS: atom_id res chain seq x y z
N GLY A 1 3.21 3.19 11.53
CA GLY A 1 3.54 4.10 10.40
C GLY A 1 2.28 4.47 9.65
N ILE A 2 2.24 5.59 8.92
CA ILE A 2 1.00 6.05 8.25
C ILE A 2 0.70 5.16 7.03
N ARG A 3 -0.58 4.77 6.90
CA ARG A 3 -1.12 3.97 5.80
C ARG A 3 -2.43 4.60 5.35
N LEU A 4 -2.70 4.53 4.04
CA LEU A 4 -3.98 4.93 3.50
C LEU A 4 -4.93 3.75 3.51
N ILE A 5 -6.19 4.01 3.82
CA ILE A 5 -7.29 3.06 3.74
C ILE A 5 -8.45 3.70 3.00
N ARG A 6 -9.20 2.87 2.28
CA ARG A 6 -10.44 3.25 1.60
C ARG A 6 -11.50 3.67 2.64
N GLN A 7 -12.22 4.76 2.38
CA GLN A 7 -13.17 5.32 3.36
C GLN A 7 -14.31 4.34 3.72
N ASP A 8 -14.83 3.62 2.75
CA ASP A 8 -15.84 2.56 2.90
C ASP A 8 -15.28 1.26 3.50
N SER A 9 -13.96 1.09 3.59
CA SER A 9 -13.30 -0.02 4.31
C SER A 9 -12.94 0.32 5.75
N ILE A 10 -13.19 1.55 6.21
CA ILE A 10 -12.89 1.96 7.60
C ILE A 10 -13.61 1.04 8.58
N THR A 11 -14.90 0.76 8.35
CA THR A 11 -15.71 -0.08 9.23
C THR A 11 -15.16 -1.51 9.32
N ASP A 12 -14.85 -2.13 8.16
CA ASP A 12 -14.31 -3.48 8.12
C ASP A 12 -12.93 -3.55 8.81
N PHE A 13 -12.09 -2.54 8.62
CA PHE A 13 -10.78 -2.45 9.26
C PHE A 13 -10.90 -2.27 10.77
N ASP A 14 -11.79 -1.38 11.23
CA ASP A 14 -12.02 -1.17 12.67
C ASP A 14 -12.54 -2.45 13.33
N GLN A 15 -13.44 -3.18 12.66
CA GLN A 15 -13.90 -4.48 13.13
C GLN A 15 -12.75 -5.49 13.20
N GLN A 16 -11.94 -5.61 12.15
CA GLN A 16 -10.83 -6.56 12.13
C GLN A 16 -9.76 -6.24 13.19
N ILE A 17 -9.45 -4.96 13.40
CA ILE A 17 -8.52 -4.54 14.46
C ILE A 17 -9.11 -4.79 15.85
N ALA A 18 -10.42 -4.63 16.04
CA ALA A 18 -11.07 -4.97 17.30
C ALA A 18 -10.97 -6.47 17.59
N GLU A 19 -11.21 -7.33 16.59
CA GLU A 19 -11.03 -8.79 16.70
C GLU A 19 -9.58 -9.14 17.09
N PHE A 20 -8.58 -8.54 16.43
CA PHE A 20 -7.18 -8.78 16.77
C PHE A 20 -6.78 -8.26 18.16
N ARG A 21 -7.45 -7.21 18.67
CA ARG A 21 -7.24 -6.75 20.05
C ARG A 21 -7.76 -7.78 21.05
N GLU A 22 -8.95 -8.32 20.81
CA GLU A 22 -9.52 -9.39 21.67
C GLU A 22 -8.64 -10.64 21.63
N GLU A 23 -8.22 -11.09 20.44
CA GLU A 23 -7.30 -12.23 20.30
C GLU A 23 -5.96 -11.99 21.01
N LEU A 24 -5.42 -10.78 20.93
CA LEU A 24 -4.20 -10.41 21.63
C LEU A 24 -4.39 -10.43 23.15
N ASP A 25 -5.49 -9.88 23.65
CA ASP A 25 -5.79 -9.85 25.08
C ASP A 25 -5.94 -11.28 25.62
N ASP A 26 -6.63 -12.15 24.90
CA ASP A 26 -6.78 -13.57 25.26
C ASP A 26 -5.43 -14.31 25.24
N ALA A 27 -4.60 -14.06 24.21
CA ALA A 27 -3.27 -14.66 24.10
C ALA A 27 -2.33 -14.18 25.22
N VAL A 28 -2.38 -12.90 25.57
CA VAL A 28 -1.60 -12.33 26.68
C VAL A 28 -2.11 -12.87 28.02
N ALA A 29 -3.41 -13.03 28.19
CA ALA A 29 -3.98 -13.64 29.40
C ALA A 29 -3.56 -15.10 29.56
N GLU A 30 -3.57 -15.89 28.47
CA GLU A 30 -3.04 -17.26 28.48
C GLU A 30 -1.53 -17.28 28.78
N LEU A 31 -0.75 -16.44 28.11
CA LEU A 31 0.69 -16.34 28.40
C LEU A 31 0.95 -15.96 29.86
N ASN A 32 0.17 -15.01 30.40
CA ASN A 32 0.30 -14.56 31.77
C ASN A 32 -0.05 -15.67 32.78
N ARG A 33 -0.96 -16.60 32.46
CA ARG A 33 -1.26 -17.76 33.32
C ARG A 33 -0.06 -18.69 33.51
N HIS A 34 0.78 -18.83 32.49
CA HIS A 34 2.00 -19.67 32.54
C HIS A 34 3.26 -18.86 32.88
N TYR A 35 3.13 -17.57 33.16
CA TYR A 35 4.26 -16.68 33.26
C TYR A 35 5.16 -16.96 34.47
N ASP A 36 4.57 -17.34 35.60
CA ASP A 36 5.32 -17.75 36.79
C ASP A 36 6.16 -19.00 36.53
N GLU A 37 5.63 -19.96 35.76
CA GLU A 37 6.36 -21.16 35.36
C GLU A 37 7.55 -20.80 34.45
N LEU A 38 7.33 -19.90 33.49
CA LEU A 38 8.40 -19.39 32.62
C LEU A 38 9.49 -18.66 33.41
N GLN A 39 9.11 -17.86 34.42
CA GLN A 39 10.07 -17.22 35.33
C GLN A 39 10.84 -18.25 36.15
N SER A 40 10.19 -19.32 36.64
CA SER A 40 10.86 -20.41 37.37
C SER A 40 11.89 -21.12 36.49
N VAL A 41 11.53 -21.43 35.24
CA VAL A 41 12.46 -22.03 34.27
C VAL A 41 13.63 -21.09 33.98
N ALA A 42 13.38 -19.78 33.82
CA ALA A 42 14.42 -18.79 33.62
C ALA A 42 15.37 -18.71 34.83
N ARG A 43 14.83 -18.79 36.05
CA ARG A 43 15.59 -18.81 37.31
C ARG A 43 16.52 -20.01 37.40
N GLU A 44 16.03 -21.21 37.08
CA GLU A 44 16.86 -22.42 37.06
C GLU A 44 17.97 -22.33 36.02
N ARG A 45 17.65 -21.82 34.82
CA ARG A 45 18.58 -21.71 33.70
C ARG A 45 19.67 -20.66 33.92
N LEU A 46 19.31 -19.50 34.46
CA LEU A 46 20.22 -18.36 34.66
C LEU A 46 20.99 -18.45 35.98
N GLY A 47 20.47 -19.18 36.98
CA GLY A 47 21.13 -19.38 38.26
C GLY A 47 21.46 -18.05 38.95
N GLY A 48 22.74 -17.79 39.18
CA GLY A 48 23.21 -16.54 39.81
C GLY A 48 23.08 -15.28 38.94
N LEU A 49 22.74 -15.41 37.65
CA LEU A 49 22.47 -14.28 36.75
C LEU A 49 20.98 -13.92 36.71
N PHE A 50 20.11 -14.64 37.43
CA PHE A 50 18.70 -14.31 37.50
C PHE A 50 18.48 -13.09 38.40
N ASP A 51 17.89 -12.04 37.84
CA ASP A 51 17.35 -10.90 38.59
C ASP A 51 15.83 -10.87 38.42
N VAL A 52 15.09 -10.79 39.53
CA VAL A 52 13.62 -10.72 39.52
C VAL A 52 13.12 -9.39 38.95
N SER A 53 13.91 -8.32 39.07
CA SER A 53 13.52 -6.98 38.61
C SER A 53 13.50 -6.84 37.08
N ASP A 54 14.16 -7.76 36.37
CA ASP A 54 14.11 -7.85 34.90
C ASP A 54 12.76 -8.40 34.41
N TYR A 55 11.94 -8.97 35.30
CA TYR A 55 10.66 -9.57 34.98
C TYR A 55 9.53 -8.77 35.63
N PRO A 56 8.59 -8.21 34.84
CA PRO A 56 7.40 -7.58 35.41
C PRO A 56 6.57 -8.57 36.22
N ALA A 57 5.70 -8.06 37.10
CA ALA A 57 4.79 -8.92 37.86
C ALA A 57 3.65 -9.50 36.99
N THR A 58 3.35 -8.86 35.85
CA THR A 58 2.33 -9.29 34.90
C THR A 58 2.66 -8.79 33.50
N LEU A 59 2.23 -9.55 32.50
CA LEU A 59 2.31 -9.19 31.09
C LEU A 59 1.05 -8.45 30.60
N ILE A 60 0.00 -8.39 31.43
CA ILE A 60 -1.26 -7.71 31.09
C ILE A 60 -0.99 -6.22 30.87
N GLY A 61 -1.41 -5.70 29.71
CA GLY A 61 -1.20 -4.31 29.30
C GLY A 61 0.21 -3.99 28.80
N MET A 62 1.12 -4.96 28.70
CA MET A 62 2.43 -4.76 28.07
C MET A 62 2.40 -4.83 26.55
N PHE A 63 1.31 -5.38 25.99
CA PHE A 63 1.09 -5.51 24.57
C PHE A 63 -0.17 -4.75 24.19
N ALA A 64 -0.12 -4.04 23.06
CA ALA A 64 -1.27 -3.29 22.56
C ALA A 64 -1.18 -3.16 21.03
N ILE A 65 -2.35 -3.11 20.39
CA ILE A 65 -2.52 -2.70 19.01
C ILE A 65 -3.17 -1.32 19.02
N GLU A 66 -2.44 -0.29 18.63
CA GLU A 66 -2.93 1.09 18.55
C GLU A 66 -3.10 1.52 17.09
N HIS A 67 -4.25 2.09 16.80
CA HIS A 67 -4.53 2.77 15.53
C HIS A 67 -5.34 4.03 15.80
N ASP A 68 -5.12 5.05 14.98
CA ASP A 68 -5.86 6.29 15.03
C ASP A 68 -6.01 6.83 13.61
N PHE A 69 -7.13 7.48 13.35
CA PHE A 69 -7.36 8.22 12.12
C PHE A 69 -6.96 9.67 12.40
N PRO A 70 -5.92 10.20 11.72
CA PRO A 70 -5.55 11.59 11.94
C PRO A 70 -6.77 12.47 11.66
N SER A 71 -7.16 13.28 12.65
CA SER A 71 -8.25 14.24 12.49
C SER A 71 -7.91 15.15 11.31
N VAL A 72 -8.64 14.96 10.19
CA VAL A 72 -8.50 15.77 8.98
C VAL A 72 -8.99 17.20 9.20
N GLU A 73 -9.79 17.40 10.24
CA GLU A 73 -10.28 18.70 10.67
C GLU A 73 -9.63 19.11 11.99
N PRO A 74 -9.11 20.34 12.09
CA PRO A 74 -8.61 20.84 13.36
C PRO A 74 -9.77 21.10 14.32
N PRO A 75 -9.57 20.84 15.63
CA PRO A 75 -10.62 21.04 16.62
C PRO A 75 -11.24 22.45 16.60
N ASN A 76 -12.56 22.53 16.60
CA ASN A 76 -13.31 23.80 16.53
C ASN A 76 -12.96 24.79 17.64
N TYR A 77 -12.51 24.32 18.82
CA TYR A 77 -12.09 25.20 19.91
C TYR A 77 -10.81 25.99 19.60
N LEU A 78 -9.93 25.46 18.73
CA LEU A 78 -8.72 26.18 18.29
C LEU A 78 -9.08 27.40 17.42
N ARG A 79 -10.22 27.34 16.72
CA ARG A 79 -10.76 28.49 15.97
C ARG A 79 -11.15 29.66 16.89
N GLN A 80 -11.50 29.37 18.14
CA GLN A 80 -11.88 30.37 19.14
C GLN A 80 -10.69 30.81 20.01
N LEU A 81 -9.72 29.93 20.28
CA LEU A 81 -8.56 30.22 21.13
C LEU A 81 -7.40 30.88 20.37
N SER A 82 -7.16 30.49 19.11
CA SER A 82 -6.00 30.96 18.35
C SER A 82 -6.19 30.69 16.84
N PRO A 83 -6.77 31.65 16.10
CA PRO A 83 -7.01 31.52 14.65
C PRO A 83 -5.73 31.18 13.86
N GLU A 84 -4.58 31.73 14.28
CA GLU A 84 -3.27 31.51 13.64
C GLU A 84 -2.77 30.07 13.82
N LEU A 85 -2.95 29.48 15.01
CA LEU A 85 -2.57 28.08 15.29
C LEU A 85 -3.53 27.10 14.61
N TYR A 86 -4.82 27.45 14.54
CA TYR A 86 -5.82 26.69 13.78
C TYR A 86 -5.44 26.60 12.29
N GLU A 87 -5.11 27.73 11.66
CA GLU A 87 -4.67 27.75 10.26
C GLU A 87 -3.35 27.01 10.04
N GLN A 88 -2.42 27.06 11.01
CA GLN A 88 -1.15 26.37 10.92
C GLN A 88 -1.32 24.84 10.99
N GLU A 89 -2.19 24.36 11.89
CA GLU A 89 -2.50 22.93 12.00
C GLU A 89 -3.32 22.44 10.79
N CYS A 90 -4.28 23.22 10.27
CA CYS A 90 -4.93 22.97 8.97
C CYS A 90 -3.89 22.70 7.87
N ARG A 91 -2.98 23.66 7.67
CA ARG A 91 -1.94 23.59 6.62
C ARG A 91 -1.03 22.38 6.80
N ARG A 92 -0.70 22.04 8.04
CA ARG A 92 0.13 20.89 8.38
C ARG A 92 -0.56 19.55 8.09
N VAL A 93 -1.83 19.42 8.47
CA VAL A 93 -2.63 18.22 8.20
C VAL A 93 -2.84 18.05 6.70
N GLN A 94 -3.18 19.13 6.00
CA GLN A 94 -3.32 19.14 4.54
C GLN A 94 -2.03 18.72 3.84
N SER A 95 -0.88 19.33 4.19
CA SER A 95 0.41 18.97 3.60
C SER A 95 0.81 17.51 3.84
N ARG A 96 0.45 16.93 4.99
CA ARG A 96 0.72 15.50 5.28
C ARG A 96 -0.20 14.57 4.51
N PHE A 97 -1.46 14.97 4.32
CA PHE A 97 -2.41 14.23 3.51
C PHE A 97 -1.96 14.24 2.04
N ASP A 98 -1.62 15.42 1.52
CA ASP A 98 -1.10 15.59 0.16
C ASP A 98 0.15 14.74 -0.06
N GLU A 99 1.11 14.74 0.88
CA GLU A 99 2.31 13.89 0.82
C GLU A 99 1.96 12.39 0.82
N ALA A 100 0.98 11.97 1.62
CA ALA A 100 0.57 10.56 1.67
C ALA A 100 -0.12 10.13 0.36
N VAL A 101 -0.96 10.99 -0.22
CA VAL A 101 -1.59 10.79 -1.52
C VAL A 101 -0.53 10.70 -2.62
N GLU A 102 0.42 11.63 -2.65
CA GLU A 102 1.52 11.62 -3.62
C GLU A 102 2.36 10.34 -3.54
N LEU A 103 2.69 9.88 -2.32
CA LEU A 103 3.44 8.63 -2.11
C LEU A 103 2.67 7.40 -2.58
N ALA A 104 1.36 7.36 -2.32
CA ALA A 104 0.51 6.27 -2.80
C ALA A 104 0.44 6.27 -4.32
N GLU A 105 0.16 7.43 -4.93
CA GLU A 105 0.13 7.55 -6.39
C GLU A 105 1.46 7.16 -7.03
N GLN A 106 2.60 7.54 -6.43
CA GLN A 106 3.91 7.12 -6.92
C GLN A 106 4.07 5.60 -6.86
N ALA A 107 3.71 4.95 -5.75
CA ALA A 107 3.78 3.50 -5.62
C ALA A 107 2.89 2.79 -6.66
N PHE A 108 1.69 3.32 -6.94
CA PHE A 108 0.80 2.80 -7.98
C PHE A 108 1.37 2.92 -9.36
N LEU A 109 1.93 4.10 -9.67
CA LEU A 109 2.48 4.36 -10.98
C LEU A 109 3.71 3.47 -11.23
N GLU A 110 4.56 3.28 -10.22
CA GLU A 110 5.67 2.32 -10.28
C GLU A 110 5.19 0.86 -10.48
N GLU A 111 4.11 0.45 -9.81
CA GLU A 111 3.52 -0.89 -10.01
C GLU A 111 2.96 -1.05 -11.43
N LEU A 112 2.26 -0.03 -11.94
CA LEU A 112 1.70 -0.02 -13.30
C LEU A 112 2.79 -0.10 -14.37
N VAL A 113 3.88 0.66 -14.23
CA VAL A 113 5.02 0.59 -15.16
C VAL A 113 5.60 -0.83 -15.20
N ARG A 114 5.84 -1.45 -14.04
CA ARG A 114 6.33 -2.83 -13.98
C ARG A 114 5.40 -3.84 -14.65
N LEU A 115 4.09 -3.67 -14.49
CA LEU A 115 3.10 -4.53 -15.12
C LEU A 115 3.11 -4.36 -16.64
N VAL A 116 3.10 -3.11 -17.13
CA VAL A 116 3.14 -2.81 -18.57
C VAL A 116 4.43 -3.32 -19.20
N ASP A 117 5.59 -3.09 -18.56
CA ASP A 117 6.90 -3.61 -18.98
C ASP A 117 6.87 -5.13 -19.14
N HIS A 118 6.33 -5.83 -18.13
CA HIS A 118 6.27 -7.29 -18.14
C HIS A 118 5.44 -7.83 -19.31
N ILE A 119 4.33 -7.17 -19.66
CA ILE A 119 3.51 -7.59 -20.80
C ILE A 119 4.25 -7.30 -22.11
N THR A 120 4.79 -6.08 -22.25
CA THR A 120 5.48 -5.65 -23.47
C THR A 120 6.65 -6.59 -23.77
N GLU A 121 7.45 -6.97 -22.76
CA GLU A 121 8.52 -7.97 -22.90
C GLU A 121 7.97 -9.33 -23.38
N ARG A 122 6.84 -9.78 -22.81
CA ARG A 122 6.24 -11.06 -23.18
C ARG A 122 5.60 -11.06 -24.56
N LEU A 123 5.08 -9.93 -25.02
CA LEU A 123 4.51 -9.79 -26.37
C LEU A 123 5.60 -9.72 -27.45
N ASN A 124 6.74 -9.07 -27.14
CA ASN A 124 7.85 -8.90 -28.08
C ASN A 124 8.72 -10.17 -28.25
N GLY A 125 8.71 -11.09 -27.27
CA GLY A 125 9.50 -12.34 -27.35
C GLY A 125 11.00 -12.12 -27.10
N ASP A 126 11.79 -13.19 -27.19
CA ASP A 126 13.25 -13.11 -27.05
C ASP A 126 13.92 -12.87 -28.42
N ALA A 127 15.17 -12.37 -28.43
CA ALA A 127 15.95 -12.05 -29.62
C ALA A 127 16.17 -13.25 -30.57
N ASP A 128 15.87 -14.47 -30.11
CA ASP A 128 15.98 -15.75 -30.83
C ASP A 128 14.78 -16.08 -31.74
N GLY A 129 13.82 -15.15 -31.90
CA GLY A 129 12.72 -15.27 -32.87
C GLY A 129 11.64 -16.30 -32.51
N LYS A 130 11.70 -16.90 -31.31
CA LYS A 130 10.66 -17.81 -30.81
C LYS A 130 9.73 -17.05 -29.83
N PRO A 131 8.41 -17.00 -30.09
CA PRO A 131 7.49 -16.30 -29.21
C PRO A 131 7.45 -16.97 -27.83
N LYS A 132 7.67 -16.20 -26.75
CA LYS A 132 7.43 -16.67 -25.38
C LYS A 132 5.95 -17.05 -25.26
N VAL A 133 5.65 -18.19 -24.63
CA VAL A 133 4.26 -18.59 -24.38
C VAL A 133 3.61 -17.54 -23.48
N PHE A 134 2.64 -16.82 -24.04
CA PHE A 134 1.81 -15.89 -23.29
C PHE A 134 0.90 -16.70 -22.37
N ARG A 135 1.17 -16.67 -21.05
CA ARG A 135 0.40 -17.41 -20.03
C ARG A 135 -0.76 -16.55 -19.56
N ASP A 136 -1.88 -17.20 -19.25
CA ASP A 136 -3.13 -16.54 -18.82
C ASP A 136 -2.91 -15.66 -17.58
N THR A 137 -1.96 -16.04 -16.73
CA THR A 137 -1.54 -15.31 -15.53
C THR A 137 -1.17 -13.84 -15.79
N ALA A 138 -0.64 -13.50 -16.97
CA ALA A 138 -0.31 -12.11 -17.29
C ALA A 138 -1.57 -11.23 -17.40
N VAL A 139 -2.65 -11.76 -18.00
CA VAL A 139 -3.93 -11.06 -18.18
C VAL A 139 -4.70 -11.00 -16.87
N THR A 140 -4.69 -12.08 -16.09
CA THR A 140 -5.32 -12.13 -14.77
C THR A 140 -4.69 -11.11 -13.82
N ASN A 141 -3.36 -11.08 -13.70
CA ASN A 141 -2.66 -10.15 -12.80
C ASN A 141 -2.97 -8.67 -13.10
N LEU A 142 -3.17 -8.31 -14.37
CA LEU A 142 -3.58 -6.96 -14.76
C LEU A 142 -5.02 -6.65 -14.43
N THR A 143 -5.90 -7.61 -14.65
CA THR A 143 -7.32 -7.44 -14.36
C THR A 143 -7.49 -7.20 -12.85
N GLU A 144 -6.80 -8.00 -12.03
CA GLU A 144 -6.72 -7.81 -10.57
C GLU A 144 -6.10 -6.46 -10.20
N PHE A 145 -5.04 -6.02 -10.90
CA PHE A 145 -4.47 -4.69 -10.68
C PHE A 145 -5.46 -3.56 -10.98
N PHE A 146 -6.18 -3.61 -12.10
CA PHE A 146 -7.17 -2.59 -12.47
C PHE A 146 -8.38 -2.57 -11.53
N GLU A 147 -8.76 -3.72 -10.98
CA GLU A 147 -9.78 -3.80 -9.93
C GLU A 147 -9.28 -3.17 -8.62
N ARG A 148 -8.05 -3.49 -8.19
CA ARG A 148 -7.40 -2.87 -7.03
C ARG A 148 -7.27 -1.35 -7.20
N PHE A 149 -6.85 -0.89 -8.37
CA PHE A 149 -6.71 0.54 -8.69
C PHE A 149 -8.05 1.27 -8.58
N ARG A 150 -9.10 0.73 -9.20
CA ARG A 150 -10.46 1.29 -9.12
C ARG A 150 -11.01 1.26 -7.70
N ALA A 151 -10.79 0.17 -6.98
CA ALA A 151 -11.23 0.04 -5.60
C ALA A 151 -10.61 1.12 -4.71
N LEU A 152 -9.35 1.49 -4.96
CA LEU A 152 -8.67 2.49 -4.14
C LEU A 152 -9.16 3.93 -4.38
N ASN A 153 -9.96 4.20 -5.42
CA ASN A 153 -10.50 5.53 -5.72
C ASN A 153 -9.45 6.66 -5.64
N VAL A 154 -8.26 6.43 -6.19
CA VAL A 154 -7.21 7.44 -6.33
C VAL A 154 -7.60 8.37 -7.49
N ARG A 155 -8.71 9.09 -7.32
CA ARG A 155 -9.22 10.10 -8.27
C ARG A 155 -8.45 11.42 -8.19
N SER A 156 -7.32 11.43 -7.50
CA SER A 156 -6.49 12.62 -7.31
C SER A 156 -5.69 12.99 -8.56
N ASN A 157 -5.70 12.15 -9.61
CA ASN A 157 -5.03 12.46 -10.87
C ASN A 157 -5.81 11.98 -12.12
N GLU A 158 -6.51 12.91 -12.79
CA GLU A 158 -7.25 12.66 -14.04
C GLU A 158 -6.38 12.08 -15.16
N GLN A 159 -5.08 12.44 -15.22
CA GLN A 159 -4.17 11.92 -16.24
C GLN A 159 -3.84 10.45 -16.01
N LEU A 160 -3.67 10.05 -14.74
CA LEU A 160 -3.44 8.65 -14.37
C LEU A 160 -4.68 7.82 -14.65
N ASP A 161 -5.87 8.32 -14.32
CA ASP A 161 -7.15 7.67 -14.63
C ASP A 161 -7.34 7.45 -16.13
N GLN A 162 -6.99 8.45 -16.96
CA GLN A 162 -7.04 8.31 -18.41
C GLN A 162 -6.06 7.25 -18.94
N LEU A 163 -4.84 7.17 -18.39
CA LEU A 163 -3.85 6.18 -18.80
C LEU A 163 -4.25 4.77 -18.40
N VAL A 164 -4.75 4.60 -17.17
CA VAL A 164 -5.30 3.33 -16.69
C VAL A 164 -6.49 2.92 -17.57
N GLY A 165 -7.39 3.84 -17.89
CA GLY A 165 -8.52 3.58 -18.80
C GLY A 165 -8.07 3.14 -20.19
N ARG A 166 -7.04 3.78 -20.77
CA ARG A 166 -6.45 3.35 -22.06
C ARG A 166 -5.83 1.96 -21.97
N ALA A 167 -5.06 1.69 -20.92
CA ALA A 167 -4.45 0.37 -20.70
C ALA A 167 -5.53 -0.72 -20.57
N GLN A 168 -6.60 -0.44 -19.84
CA GLN A 168 -7.73 -1.34 -19.68
C GLN A 168 -8.50 -1.55 -21.00
N GLN A 169 -8.65 -0.53 -21.85
CA GLN A 169 -9.27 -0.70 -23.17
C GLN A 169 -8.45 -1.57 -24.12
N VAL A 170 -7.13 -1.42 -24.09
CA VAL A 170 -6.20 -2.22 -24.91
C VAL A 170 -6.22 -3.69 -24.50
N LEU A 171 -6.42 -3.97 -23.21
CA LEU A 171 -6.27 -5.30 -22.62
C LEU A 171 -7.60 -6.01 -22.30
N GLY A 172 -8.64 -5.26 -21.96
CA GLY A 172 -9.90 -5.75 -21.36
C GLY A 172 -10.86 -6.44 -22.33
N GLY A 173 -10.45 -6.71 -23.56
CA GLY A 173 -11.21 -7.47 -24.54
C GLY A 173 -10.40 -8.56 -25.24
N VAL A 174 -9.20 -8.85 -24.74
CA VAL A 174 -8.24 -9.73 -25.41
C VAL A 174 -7.98 -10.95 -24.56
N GLU A 175 -8.34 -12.12 -25.08
CA GLU A 175 -8.04 -13.38 -24.43
C GLU A 175 -6.60 -13.83 -24.73
N ALA A 176 -5.95 -14.46 -23.76
CA ALA A 176 -4.61 -15.01 -23.93
C ALA A 176 -4.52 -16.00 -25.11
N GLN A 177 -5.61 -16.72 -25.39
CA GLN A 177 -5.70 -17.63 -26.54
C GLN A 177 -5.65 -16.88 -27.89
N GLN A 178 -6.37 -15.76 -28.03
CA GLN A 178 -6.35 -14.93 -29.23
C GLN A 178 -4.95 -14.35 -29.50
N LEU A 179 -4.20 -14.02 -28.44
CA LEU A 179 -2.81 -13.57 -28.54
C LEU A 179 -1.84 -14.67 -28.97
N ARG A 180 -2.15 -15.95 -28.68
CA ARG A 180 -1.36 -17.09 -29.15
C ARG A 180 -1.61 -17.35 -30.63
N GLU A 181 -2.86 -17.28 -31.06
CA GLU A 181 -3.32 -17.64 -32.41
C GLU A 181 -3.05 -16.54 -33.46
N SER A 182 -3.06 -15.26 -33.08
CA SER A 182 -2.89 -14.14 -34.00
C SER A 182 -1.63 -13.32 -33.71
N GLY A 183 -0.62 -13.47 -34.56
CA GLY A 183 0.60 -12.63 -34.51
C GLY A 183 0.32 -11.15 -34.82
N VAL A 184 -0.67 -10.87 -35.66
CA VAL A 184 -1.07 -9.49 -36.01
C VAL A 184 -1.68 -8.78 -34.80
N LEU A 185 -2.60 -9.46 -34.09
CA LEU A 185 -3.22 -8.93 -32.88
C LEU A 185 -2.17 -8.68 -31.79
N ARG A 186 -1.22 -9.61 -31.64
CA ARG A 186 -0.10 -9.48 -30.70
C ARG A 186 0.74 -8.22 -30.98
N GLN A 187 1.10 -7.99 -32.24
CA GLN A 187 1.88 -6.82 -32.64
C GLN A 187 1.13 -5.50 -32.44
N GLN A 188 -0.18 -5.50 -32.71
CA GLN A 188 -1.04 -4.34 -32.50
C GLN A 188 -1.09 -3.96 -31.01
N ILE A 189 -1.31 -4.93 -30.13
CA ILE A 189 -1.37 -4.69 -28.68
C ILE A 189 -0.01 -4.27 -28.14
N ALA A 190 1.09 -4.89 -28.60
CA ALA A 190 2.44 -4.49 -28.21
C ALA A 190 2.71 -3.02 -28.54
N THR A 191 2.27 -2.57 -29.71
CA THR A 191 2.41 -1.17 -30.14
C THR A 191 1.58 -0.21 -29.28
N GLN A 192 0.33 -0.59 -28.97
CA GLN A 192 -0.56 0.21 -28.13
C GLN A 192 -0.03 0.32 -26.69
N LEU A 193 0.46 -0.79 -26.12
CA LEU A 193 1.07 -0.80 -24.79
C LEU A 193 2.37 -0.01 -24.73
N ALA A 194 3.21 -0.07 -25.77
CA ALA A 194 4.41 0.77 -25.84
C ALA A 194 4.07 2.28 -25.79
N GLY A 195 2.95 2.69 -26.40
CA GLY A 195 2.46 4.07 -26.30
C GLY A 195 1.99 4.44 -24.89
N VAL A 196 1.30 3.52 -24.20
CA VAL A 196 0.92 3.70 -22.79
C VAL A 196 2.15 3.79 -21.89
N GLN A 197 3.12 2.91 -22.09
CA GLN A 197 4.39 2.88 -21.37
C GLN A 197 5.14 4.20 -21.50
N SER A 198 5.33 4.70 -22.73
CA SER A 198 6.02 5.98 -22.95
C SER A 198 5.31 7.15 -22.26
N SER A 199 3.98 7.10 -22.14
CA SER A 199 3.21 8.14 -21.44
C SER A 199 3.37 8.04 -19.93
N LEU A 200 3.43 6.81 -19.39
CA LEU A 200 3.70 6.55 -17.97
C LEU A 200 5.11 6.96 -17.56
N ASP A 201 6.11 6.67 -18.39
CA ASP A 201 7.50 7.06 -18.16
C ASP A 201 7.66 8.59 -18.12
N GLY A 202 6.93 9.32 -18.99
CA GLY A 202 6.87 10.78 -18.93
C GLY A 202 6.36 11.30 -17.59
N LEU A 203 5.27 10.71 -17.08
CA LEU A 203 4.70 11.08 -15.77
C LEU A 203 5.63 10.76 -14.59
N LEU A 204 6.47 9.72 -14.68
CA LEU A 204 7.50 9.42 -13.68
C LEU A 204 8.62 10.46 -13.66
N VAL A 205 9.01 10.97 -14.83
CA VAL A 205 10.12 11.91 -14.97
C VAL A 205 9.72 13.30 -14.49
N ASP A 206 8.50 13.74 -14.76
CA ASP A 206 8.02 15.08 -14.38
C ASP A 206 7.64 15.20 -12.90
N ARG A 207 7.54 14.07 -12.16
CA ARG A 207 7.25 14.10 -10.72
C ARG A 207 8.50 14.37 -9.89
N PRO A 208 8.49 15.40 -9.01
CA PRO A 208 9.61 15.66 -8.12
C PRO A 208 9.83 14.48 -7.16
N ARG A 209 10.98 13.82 -7.28
CA ARG A 209 11.39 12.77 -6.36
C ARG A 209 11.70 13.37 -4.98
N ARG A 210 10.75 13.20 -4.06
CA ARG A 210 10.82 13.40 -2.60
C ARG A 210 11.60 14.64 -2.15
N ASN A 211 10.91 15.75 -1.92
CA ASN A 211 11.50 16.94 -1.32
C ASN A 211 11.66 16.73 0.20
N ILE A 212 12.87 16.36 0.66
CA ILE A 212 13.14 16.19 2.09
C ILE A 212 13.17 17.59 2.73
N GLN A 213 12.05 18.03 3.29
CA GLN A 213 12.03 19.24 4.12
C GLN A 213 12.80 18.98 5.42
N ARG A 214 14.08 19.37 5.44
CA ARG A 214 14.87 19.41 6.68
C ARG A 214 14.38 20.58 7.52
N ARG A 215 13.94 20.31 8.76
CA ARG A 215 13.67 21.37 9.75
C ARG A 215 14.95 22.20 9.96
N PRO A 216 14.87 23.55 9.91
CA PRO A 216 15.95 24.38 10.43
C PRO A 216 16.06 24.18 11.95
N ARG A 217 17.30 24.15 12.44
CA ARG A 217 17.63 24.10 13.87
C ARG A 217 17.26 25.38 14.58
#